data_AF-A0A6B3I7D5-F1
#
_entry.id   AF-A0A6B3I7D5-F1
#
_cell.length_a   1.000
_cell.length_b   1.000
_cell.length_c   1.000
_cell.angle_alpha   90.00
_cell.angle_beta   90.00
_cell.angle_gamma   90.00
#
_symmetry.space_group_name_H-M   'P 1'
#
loop_
_entity.id
_entity.type
_entity.pdbx_description
1 polymer ?
#
loop_
_entity_poly.entity_id
_entity_poly.type
_entity_poly.pdbx_seq_one_letter_code
_entity_poly.pdbx_strand_id
1 'polypeptide(L)'
;TAGPGGAITTTEYDQHGNTVATLTAANRELALGTAGALEPLGLADLGTAERAEQLATVSEYSADGLRLTDVYGPLHQVTLTQEVKGSTSESTLPAGSVAPAREHTSYSYDEKRPATAKVSELVTSVRTGAALTGYAADADVTTSTTEYDWATGQEKATEGGEPSSTVTAYDAAGRVATTRPVGSTGSDAATLKYSYYTA
;
A
#
# COMPACT_ATOMS: atom_id res chain seq x y z
N THR A 1 -21.81 -0.20 -11.18
CA THR A 1 -22.23 -1.22 -12.15
C THR A 1 -23.11 -2.26 -11.47
N ALA A 2 -24.17 -2.73 -12.14
CA ALA A 2 -25.04 -3.78 -11.61
C ALA A 2 -24.67 -5.14 -12.22
N GLY A 3 -24.45 -6.14 -11.36
CA GLY A 3 -24.25 -7.53 -11.75
C GLY A 3 -25.56 -8.31 -11.84
N PRO A 4 -25.54 -9.51 -12.45
CA PRO A 4 -26.67 -10.44 -12.38
C PRO A 4 -27.09 -10.67 -10.92
N GLY A 5 -28.39 -10.56 -10.62
CA GLY A 5 -28.91 -10.67 -9.25
C GLY A 5 -29.03 -9.37 -8.46
N GLY A 6 -28.75 -8.20 -9.08
CA GLY A 6 -28.97 -6.90 -8.44
C GLY A 6 -27.83 -6.43 -7.52
N ALA A 7 -26.69 -7.12 -7.55
CA ALA A 7 -25.47 -6.71 -6.87
C ALA A 7 -24.92 -5.41 -7.49
N ILE A 8 -24.72 -4.35 -6.69
CA ILE A 8 -24.29 -3.04 -7.19
C ILE A 8 -22.91 -2.69 -6.63
N THR A 9 -21.94 -2.55 -7.52
CA THR A 9 -20.66 -1.89 -7.22
C THR A 9 -20.79 -0.40 -7.53
N THR A 10 -20.32 0.46 -6.62
CA THR A 10 -20.25 1.90 -6.83
C THR A 10 -18.80 2.32 -7.03
N THR A 11 -18.56 3.20 -7.99
CA THR A 11 -17.25 3.80 -8.23
C THR A 11 -17.42 5.31 -8.33
N GLU A 12 -16.59 6.04 -7.60
CA GLU A 12 -16.59 7.49 -7.54
C GLU A 12 -15.31 8.03 -8.18
N TYR A 13 -15.43 9.19 -8.82
CA TYR A 13 -14.34 9.81 -9.56
C TYR A 13 -14.14 11.26 -9.11
N ASP A 14 -12.91 11.74 -9.10
CA ASP A 14 -12.59 13.15 -8.90
C ASP A 14 -12.81 13.98 -10.19
N GLN A 15 -12.52 15.28 -10.11
CA GLN A 15 -12.60 16.21 -11.25
C GLN A 15 -11.60 15.91 -12.37
N HIS A 16 -10.55 15.13 -12.10
CA HIS A 16 -9.52 14.71 -13.05
C HIS A 16 -9.85 13.35 -13.70
N GLY A 17 -10.92 12.69 -13.26
CA GLY A 17 -11.33 11.36 -13.73
C GLY A 17 -10.62 10.21 -13.01
N ASN A 18 -9.87 10.50 -11.94
CA ASN A 18 -9.26 9.48 -11.10
C ASN A 18 -10.33 8.75 -10.29
N THR A 19 -10.17 7.45 -10.09
CA THR A 19 -11.06 6.68 -9.20
C THR A 19 -10.68 6.97 -7.75
N VAL A 20 -11.55 7.60 -6.98
CA VAL A 20 -11.28 7.97 -5.57
C VAL A 20 -11.94 7.05 -4.57
N ALA A 21 -13.01 6.35 -4.96
CA ALA A 21 -13.61 5.32 -4.12
C ALA A 21 -14.22 4.21 -4.97
N THR A 22 -14.10 2.96 -4.50
CA THR A 22 -14.84 1.81 -5.02
C THR A 22 -15.46 1.03 -3.86
N LEU A 23 -16.79 0.95 -3.86
CA LEU A 23 -17.56 0.13 -2.93
C LEU A 23 -18.07 -1.10 -3.69
N THR A 24 -17.53 -2.27 -3.36
CA THR A 24 -17.98 -3.53 -3.96
C THR A 24 -19.41 -3.87 -3.53
N ALA A 25 -20.11 -4.69 -4.31
CA ALA A 25 -21.47 -5.10 -3.95
C ALA A 25 -21.56 -5.80 -2.58
N ALA A 26 -20.57 -6.62 -2.22
CA ALA A 26 -20.53 -7.30 -0.91
C ALA A 26 -20.34 -6.30 0.24
N ASN A 27 -19.42 -5.35 0.06
CA ASN A 27 -19.20 -4.31 1.07
C ASN A 27 -20.38 -3.35 1.18
N ARG A 28 -21.07 -3.11 0.06
CA ARG A 28 -22.32 -2.38 0.03
C ARG A 28 -23.41 -3.08 0.84
N GLU A 29 -23.55 -4.39 0.66
CA GLU A 29 -24.47 -5.21 1.45
C GLU A 29 -24.14 -5.15 2.94
N LEU A 30 -22.85 -5.29 3.30
CA LEU A 30 -22.38 -5.17 4.68
C LEU A 30 -22.69 -3.78 5.28
N ALA A 31 -22.46 -2.69 4.54
CA ALA A 31 -22.76 -1.33 4.99
C ALA A 31 -24.26 -1.10 5.28
N LEU A 32 -25.14 -1.79 4.53
CA LEU A 32 -26.59 -1.82 4.74
C LEU A 32 -27.05 -2.86 5.76
N GLY A 33 -26.13 -3.69 6.24
CA GLY A 33 -26.39 -4.86 7.06
C GLY A 33 -26.79 -4.54 8.50
N THR A 34 -26.93 -5.60 9.29
CA THR A 34 -27.32 -5.53 10.69
C THR A 34 -26.13 -5.26 11.60
N ALA A 35 -26.40 -4.79 12.83
CA ALA A 35 -25.37 -4.49 13.82
C ALA A 35 -24.43 -5.68 14.05
N GLY A 36 -24.92 -6.91 14.13
CA GLY A 36 -24.08 -8.09 14.45
C GLY A 36 -22.90 -8.32 13.49
N ALA A 37 -23.03 -7.98 12.21
CA ALA A 37 -21.92 -8.08 11.24
C ALA A 37 -20.96 -6.88 11.31
N LEU A 38 -21.40 -5.76 11.88
CA LEU A 38 -20.69 -4.49 11.96
C LEU A 38 -19.99 -4.27 13.31
N GLU A 39 -20.50 -4.89 14.38
CA GLU A 39 -19.93 -4.84 15.74
C GLU A 39 -18.44 -5.23 15.77
N PRO A 40 -17.99 -6.34 15.14
CA PRO A 40 -16.57 -6.73 15.21
C PRO A 40 -15.64 -5.75 14.48
N LEU A 41 -16.21 -4.86 13.66
CA LEU A 41 -15.51 -3.81 12.92
C LEU A 41 -15.64 -2.44 13.60
N GLY A 42 -16.40 -2.32 14.69
CA GLY A 42 -16.70 -1.04 15.34
C GLY A 42 -17.59 -0.11 14.49
N LEU A 43 -18.39 -0.68 13.58
CA LEU A 43 -19.21 0.07 12.62
C LEU A 43 -20.71 0.14 13.00
N ALA A 44 -21.12 -0.54 14.07
CA ALA A 44 -22.52 -0.71 14.43
C ALA A 44 -23.24 0.62 14.74
N ASP A 45 -22.55 1.56 15.38
CA ASP A 45 -23.12 2.87 15.77
C ASP A 45 -23.00 3.94 14.68
N LEU A 46 -22.30 3.65 13.58
CA LEU A 46 -22.15 4.58 12.46
C LEU A 46 -23.38 4.57 11.54
N GLY A 47 -23.62 5.67 10.83
CA GLY A 47 -24.61 5.72 9.76
C GLY A 47 -24.15 4.94 8.52
N THR A 48 -25.09 4.61 7.65
CA THR A 48 -24.81 3.82 6.44
C THR A 48 -23.76 4.46 5.52
N ALA A 49 -23.73 5.80 5.45
CA ALA A 49 -22.74 6.51 4.65
C ALA A 49 -21.33 6.31 5.23
N GLU A 50 -21.13 6.54 6.53
CA GLU A 50 -19.81 6.35 7.15
C GLU A 50 -19.37 4.89 7.10
N ARG A 51 -20.30 3.93 7.27
CA ARG A 51 -20.00 2.49 7.07
C ARG A 51 -19.51 2.20 5.67
N ALA A 52 -20.18 2.76 4.65
CA ALA A 52 -19.81 2.56 3.26
C ALA A 52 -18.42 3.13 2.95
N GLU A 53 -18.08 4.31 3.49
CA GLU A 53 -16.75 4.90 3.35
C GLU A 53 -15.65 4.03 3.97
N GLN A 54 -15.87 3.49 5.17
CA GLN A 54 -14.91 2.58 5.83
C GLN A 54 -14.76 1.24 5.09
N LEU A 55 -15.80 0.78 4.41
CA LEU A 55 -15.82 -0.48 3.66
C LEU A 55 -15.49 -0.32 2.18
N ALA A 56 -15.24 0.91 1.71
CA ALA A 56 -14.77 1.16 0.36
C ALA A 56 -13.25 1.01 0.27
N THR A 57 -12.76 0.68 -0.93
CA THR A 57 -11.39 1.04 -1.29
C THR A 57 -11.36 2.52 -1.64
N VAL A 58 -10.52 3.30 -0.97
CA VAL A 58 -10.38 4.75 -1.17
C VAL A 58 -8.99 5.06 -1.68
N SER A 59 -8.88 5.98 -2.63
CA SER A 59 -7.62 6.42 -3.22
C SER A 59 -7.50 7.94 -3.11
N GLU A 60 -6.41 8.40 -2.53
CA GLU A 60 -6.08 9.81 -2.37
C GLU A 60 -5.02 10.22 -3.39
N TYR A 61 -5.24 11.37 -4.01
CA TYR A 61 -4.36 11.91 -5.03
C TYR A 61 -3.84 13.28 -4.62
N SER A 62 -2.69 13.67 -5.17
CA SER A 62 -2.16 15.02 -5.08
C SER A 62 -3.17 16.04 -5.60
N ALA A 63 -3.04 17.29 -5.15
CA ALA A 63 -3.99 18.37 -5.49
C ALA A 63 -4.13 18.63 -7.01
N ASP A 64 -3.11 18.29 -7.80
CA ASP A 64 -3.11 18.36 -9.27
C ASP A 64 -3.67 17.09 -9.94
N GLY A 65 -4.04 16.07 -9.17
CA GLY A 65 -4.62 14.81 -9.64
C GLY A 65 -3.62 13.86 -10.29
N LEU A 66 -2.31 14.15 -10.25
CA LEU A 66 -1.30 13.38 -11.00
C LEU A 66 -0.74 12.20 -10.20
N ARG A 67 -0.52 12.37 -8.90
CA ARG A 67 0.13 11.39 -8.04
C ARG A 67 -0.90 10.73 -7.15
N LEU A 68 -1.00 9.41 -7.22
CA LEU A 68 -1.68 8.62 -6.20
C LEU A 68 -0.80 8.62 -4.94
N THR A 69 -1.25 9.19 -3.84
CA THR A 69 -0.47 9.29 -2.60
C THR A 69 -0.79 8.17 -1.64
N ASP A 70 -2.07 7.81 -1.51
CA ASP A 70 -2.53 6.86 -0.51
C ASP A 70 -3.68 6.00 -1.05
N VAL A 71 -3.71 4.73 -0.66
CA VAL A 71 -4.80 3.80 -0.95
C VAL A 71 -5.18 3.09 0.34
N TYR A 72 -6.43 3.21 0.74
CA TYR A 72 -7.00 2.49 1.86
C TYR A 72 -7.95 1.41 1.38
N GLY A 73 -7.70 0.15 1.74
CA GLY A 73 -8.61 -0.97 1.48
C GLY A 73 -9.84 -0.96 2.39
N PRO A 74 -10.80 -1.86 2.17
CA PRO A 74 -11.96 -2.02 3.05
C PRO A 74 -11.56 -2.43 4.48
N LEU A 75 -12.26 -1.88 5.47
CA LEU A 75 -12.09 -2.27 6.87
C LEU A 75 -12.44 -3.74 7.09
N HIS A 76 -11.55 -4.47 7.73
CA HIS A 76 -11.74 -5.88 8.10
C HIS A 76 -10.94 -6.20 9.37
N GLN A 77 -11.18 -7.38 9.95
CA GLN A 77 -10.38 -7.83 11.10
C GLN A 77 -9.05 -8.40 10.62
N VAL A 78 -7.98 -7.97 11.26
CA VAL A 78 -6.62 -8.48 11.06
C VAL A 78 -6.03 -8.95 12.38
N THR A 79 -5.09 -9.88 12.32
CA THR A 79 -4.26 -10.27 13.46
C THR A 79 -2.92 -9.57 13.33
N LEU A 80 -2.59 -8.73 14.31
CA LEU A 80 -1.34 -7.96 14.31
C LEU A 80 -0.13 -8.88 14.50
N THR A 81 0.92 -8.69 13.71
CA THR A 81 2.15 -9.50 13.85
C THR A 81 3.14 -8.88 14.83
N GLN A 82 3.07 -7.56 15.01
CA GLN A 82 3.89 -6.78 15.93
C GLN A 82 3.04 -6.06 16.98
N GLU A 83 3.69 -5.61 18.06
CA GLU A 83 3.08 -4.69 19.02
C GLU A 83 2.84 -3.32 18.36
N VAL A 84 1.64 -2.76 18.60
CA VAL A 84 1.26 -1.42 18.14
C VAL A 84 1.06 -0.53 19.36
N LYS A 85 1.90 0.49 19.49
CA LYS A 85 1.83 1.43 20.61
C LYS A 85 0.74 2.46 20.37
N GLY A 86 -0.18 2.55 21.31
CA GLY A 86 -1.17 3.62 21.33
C GLY A 86 -0.62 4.90 21.96
N SER A 87 -1.49 5.89 22.12
CA SER A 87 -1.15 7.17 22.78
C SER A 87 -0.88 7.00 24.29
N THR A 88 -1.42 5.94 24.89
CA THR A 88 -1.20 5.54 26.29
C THR A 88 -0.82 4.05 26.36
N SER A 89 -0.25 3.62 27.48
CA SER A 89 0.08 2.20 27.70
C SER A 89 -1.14 1.28 27.58
N GLU A 90 -2.31 1.71 28.06
CA GLU A 90 -3.57 0.95 27.99
C GLU A 90 -4.11 0.78 26.56
N SER A 91 -3.72 1.68 25.65
CA SER A 91 -4.04 1.58 24.22
C SER A 91 -2.97 0.83 23.42
N THR A 92 -1.99 0.21 24.07
CA THR A 92 -1.01 -0.63 23.38
C THR A 92 -1.62 -1.99 23.06
N LEU A 93 -1.57 -2.39 21.79
CA LEU A 93 -2.02 -3.70 21.34
C LEU A 93 -0.80 -4.62 21.20
N PRO A 94 -0.72 -5.73 21.95
CA PRO A 94 0.36 -6.69 21.77
C PRO A 94 0.25 -7.43 20.43
N ALA A 95 1.36 -7.99 19.96
CA ALA A 95 1.36 -8.92 18.83
C ALA A 95 0.37 -10.09 19.08
N GLY A 96 -0.33 -10.51 18.04
CA GLY A 96 -1.40 -11.51 18.09
C GLY A 96 -2.78 -10.96 18.43
N SER A 97 -2.90 -9.65 18.73
CA SER A 97 -4.20 -9.02 18.92
C SER A 97 -5.00 -9.00 17.61
N VAL A 98 -6.32 -9.25 17.70
CA VAL A 98 -7.24 -9.06 16.59
C VAL A 98 -7.83 -7.66 16.68
N ALA A 99 -7.69 -6.87 15.62
CA ALA A 99 -8.19 -5.51 15.56
C ALA A 99 -8.81 -5.21 14.17
N PRO A 100 -9.83 -4.33 14.10
CA PRO A 100 -10.29 -3.80 12.83
C PRO A 100 -9.24 -2.85 12.25
N ALA A 101 -8.81 -3.12 11.02
CA ALA A 101 -7.86 -2.29 10.30
C ALA A 101 -8.17 -2.25 8.81
N ARG A 102 -7.63 -1.22 8.14
CA ARG A 102 -7.63 -1.12 6.68
C ARG A 102 -6.21 -1.41 6.22
N GLU A 103 -6.06 -2.16 5.13
CA GLU A 103 -4.78 -2.14 4.42
C GLU A 103 -4.57 -0.71 3.92
N HIS A 104 -3.40 -0.12 4.21
CA HIS A 104 -3.04 1.20 3.76
C HIS A 104 -1.73 1.12 2.99
N THR A 105 -1.76 1.58 1.74
CA THR A 105 -0.58 1.72 0.90
C THR A 105 -0.32 3.19 0.62
N SER A 106 0.84 3.71 1.02
CA SER A 106 1.28 5.07 0.72
C SER A 106 2.44 5.07 -0.27
N TYR A 107 2.47 6.11 -1.11
CA TYR A 107 3.40 6.27 -2.22
C TYR A 107 4.17 7.59 -2.07
N SER A 108 5.50 7.50 -2.09
CA SER A 108 6.38 8.66 -2.19
C SER A 108 7.03 8.71 -3.56
N TYR A 109 7.20 9.92 -4.08
CA TYR A 109 7.67 10.16 -5.44
C TYR A 109 8.91 11.05 -5.43
N ASP A 110 9.79 10.81 -6.41
CA ASP A 110 10.94 11.65 -6.69
C ASP A 110 11.90 11.87 -5.50
N GLU A 111 11.91 10.96 -4.52
CA GLU A 111 12.85 11.05 -3.41
C GLU A 111 14.28 10.97 -3.93
N LYS A 112 15.15 11.85 -3.42
CA LYS A 112 16.55 11.99 -3.84
C LYS A 112 16.73 12.33 -5.32
N ARG A 113 15.68 12.76 -6.04
CA ARG A 113 15.79 13.23 -7.43
C ARG A 113 16.73 14.45 -7.51
N PRO A 114 17.80 14.39 -8.33
CA PRO A 114 18.68 15.54 -8.52
C PRO A 114 17.99 16.63 -9.35
N ALA A 115 18.38 17.89 -9.12
CA ALA A 115 17.85 19.03 -9.88
C ALA A 115 18.11 18.94 -11.40
N THR A 116 19.10 18.13 -11.82
CA THR A 116 19.47 17.90 -13.23
C THR A 116 18.69 16.76 -13.90
N ALA A 117 17.76 16.11 -13.17
CA ALA A 117 16.97 14.99 -13.68
C ALA A 117 16.21 15.36 -14.98
N LYS A 118 16.09 14.38 -15.89
CA LYS A 118 15.32 14.50 -17.14
C LYS A 118 13.92 13.92 -17.04
N VAL A 119 13.66 13.15 -15.99
CA VAL A 119 12.37 12.54 -15.66
C VAL A 119 11.95 12.93 -14.25
N SER A 120 10.66 12.82 -13.97
CA SER A 120 10.02 13.07 -12.67
C SER A 120 8.74 12.24 -12.60
N GLU A 121 7.98 12.38 -11.52
CA GLU A 121 6.73 11.64 -11.29
C GLU A 121 6.94 10.13 -11.15
N LEU A 122 8.10 9.72 -10.64
CA LEU A 122 8.41 8.30 -10.42
C LEU A 122 8.21 7.94 -8.95
N VAL A 123 7.53 6.82 -8.69
CA VAL A 123 7.35 6.27 -7.35
C VAL A 123 8.68 5.74 -6.84
N THR A 124 9.21 6.36 -5.79
CA THR A 124 10.51 5.99 -5.18
C THR A 124 10.35 5.17 -3.92
N SER A 125 9.20 5.25 -3.24
CA SER A 125 8.89 4.40 -2.08
C SER A 125 7.42 4.03 -2.04
N VAL A 126 7.16 2.78 -1.69
CA VAL A 126 5.83 2.24 -1.39
C VAL A 126 5.88 1.68 0.02
N ARG A 127 4.95 2.10 0.88
CA ARG A 127 4.78 1.53 2.22
C ARG A 127 3.40 0.92 2.33
N THR A 128 3.32 -0.33 2.74
CA THR A 128 2.03 -1.02 2.95
C THR A 128 1.97 -1.54 4.37
N GLY A 129 0.89 -1.22 5.08
CA GLY A 129 0.66 -1.67 6.45
C GLY A 129 -0.83 -1.69 6.81
N ALA A 130 -1.12 -1.94 8.08
CA ALA A 130 -2.48 -1.92 8.63
C ALA A 130 -2.74 -0.58 9.32
N ALA A 131 -3.64 0.23 8.75
CA ALA A 131 -4.13 1.45 9.37
C ALA A 131 -5.21 1.14 10.40
N LEU A 132 -4.92 1.43 11.66
CA LEU A 132 -5.86 1.26 12.78
C LEU A 132 -6.44 2.60 13.19
N THR A 133 -7.77 2.66 13.34
CA THR A 133 -8.45 3.85 13.84
C THR A 133 -7.94 4.23 15.24
N GLY A 134 -7.55 5.50 15.42
CA GLY A 134 -7.04 6.02 16.69
C GLY A 134 -5.53 5.84 16.90
N TYR A 135 -4.81 5.25 15.95
CA TYR A 135 -3.36 5.14 15.96
C TYR A 135 -2.72 6.09 14.94
N ALA A 136 -1.57 6.66 15.29
CA ALA A 136 -0.91 7.67 14.47
C ALA A 136 -0.07 7.07 13.32
N ALA A 137 0.26 5.79 13.40
CA ALA A 137 1.07 5.08 12.42
C ALA A 137 0.46 3.73 12.11
N ASP A 138 0.67 3.26 10.89
CA ASP A 138 0.26 1.93 10.48
C ASP A 138 1.05 0.87 11.25
N ALA A 139 0.37 -0.25 11.50
CA ALA A 139 0.98 -1.46 12.03
C ALA A 139 1.54 -2.34 10.91
N ASP A 140 2.45 -3.25 11.27
CA ASP A 140 2.98 -4.28 10.37
C ASP A 140 3.47 -3.73 9.01
N VAL A 141 4.10 -2.54 9.04
CA VAL A 141 4.51 -1.82 7.84
C VAL A 141 5.66 -2.54 7.14
N THR A 142 5.46 -2.72 5.84
CA THR A 142 6.47 -3.20 4.89
C THR A 142 6.81 -2.04 3.96
N THR A 143 8.07 -1.93 3.54
CA THR A 143 8.53 -0.84 2.68
C THR A 143 9.30 -1.41 1.51
N SER A 144 8.98 -0.93 0.32
CA SER A 144 9.78 -1.11 -0.88
C SER A 144 10.27 0.26 -1.37
N THR A 145 11.49 0.30 -1.89
CA THR A 145 12.09 1.50 -2.46
C THR A 145 12.68 1.20 -3.82
N THR A 146 12.57 2.15 -4.74
CA THR A 146 13.11 2.04 -6.09
C THR A 146 14.04 3.21 -6.36
N GLU A 147 15.27 2.90 -6.76
CA GLU A 147 16.24 3.86 -7.25
C GLU A 147 16.19 3.92 -8.77
N TYR A 148 16.20 5.13 -9.32
CA TYR A 148 16.15 5.37 -10.76
C TYR A 148 17.45 5.98 -11.30
N ASP A 149 17.72 5.69 -12.57
CA ASP A 149 18.53 6.54 -13.42
C ASP A 149 17.69 7.74 -13.86
N TRP A 150 17.90 8.87 -13.19
CA TRP A 150 17.16 10.11 -13.46
C TRP A 150 17.40 10.74 -14.82
N ALA A 151 18.35 10.24 -15.63
CA ALA A 151 18.53 10.66 -17.01
C ALA A 151 17.63 9.88 -17.97
N THR A 152 17.29 8.63 -17.65
CA THR A 152 16.58 7.71 -18.56
C THR A 152 15.21 7.26 -18.03
N GLY A 153 14.98 7.36 -16.72
CA GLY A 153 13.83 6.79 -16.01
C GLY A 153 13.91 5.28 -15.77
N GLN A 154 15.04 4.65 -16.06
CA GLN A 154 15.21 3.21 -15.82
C GLN A 154 15.42 2.92 -14.33
N GLU A 155 14.83 1.84 -13.84
CA GLU A 155 15.11 1.31 -12.51
C GLU A 155 16.55 0.82 -12.43
N LYS A 156 17.27 1.24 -11.40
CA LYS A 156 18.63 0.82 -11.10
C LYS A 156 18.66 -0.23 -10.03
N ALA A 157 17.84 -0.05 -9.00
CA ALA A 157 17.73 -0.99 -7.91
C ALA A 157 16.35 -0.89 -7.25
N THR A 158 15.88 -2.02 -6.75
CA THR A 158 14.71 -2.10 -5.87
C THR A 158 15.12 -2.81 -4.59
N GLU A 159 14.75 -2.23 -3.45
CA GLU A 159 15.07 -2.75 -2.12
C GLU A 159 13.79 -2.89 -1.28
N GLY A 160 13.66 -4.03 -0.60
CA GLY A 160 12.55 -4.28 0.33
C GLY A 160 11.31 -4.85 -0.35
N GLY A 161 10.18 -4.79 0.36
CA GLY A 161 8.92 -5.47 0.00
C GLY A 161 8.83 -6.90 0.56
N GLU A 162 7.61 -7.36 0.78
CA GLU A 162 7.31 -8.76 1.15
C GLU A 162 7.41 -9.68 -0.07
N PRO A 163 7.80 -10.97 0.09
CA PRO A 163 8.05 -11.68 1.35
C PRO A 163 9.52 -11.70 1.80
N SER A 164 10.41 -10.93 1.16
CA SER A 164 11.84 -10.92 1.53
C SER A 164 12.50 -9.60 1.18
N SER A 165 13.17 -9.01 2.17
CA SER A 165 14.03 -7.83 2.05
C SER A 165 15.25 -8.13 1.17
N THR A 166 15.00 -8.13 -0.13
CA THR A 166 15.99 -8.34 -1.18
C THR A 166 16.33 -7.01 -1.83
N VAL A 167 17.56 -6.90 -2.29
CA VAL A 167 18.00 -5.84 -3.19
C VAL A 167 18.18 -6.47 -4.55
N THR A 168 17.41 -6.01 -5.52
CA THR A 168 17.54 -6.38 -6.94
C THR A 168 18.16 -5.21 -7.67
N ALA A 169 19.30 -5.42 -8.35
CA ALA A 169 19.89 -4.40 -9.20
C ALA A 169 19.72 -4.78 -10.67
N TYR A 170 19.57 -3.77 -11.53
CA TYR A 170 19.32 -3.95 -12.95
C TYR A 170 20.51 -3.50 -13.80
N ASP A 171 20.70 -4.15 -14.95
CA ASP A 171 21.68 -3.73 -15.96
C ASP A 171 21.12 -2.59 -16.84
N ALA A 172 21.95 -2.04 -17.72
CA ALA A 172 21.55 -0.94 -18.61
C ALA A 172 20.45 -1.30 -19.63
N ALA A 173 20.08 -2.58 -19.74
CA ALA A 173 18.97 -3.05 -20.55
C ALA A 173 17.70 -3.30 -19.70
N GLY A 174 17.72 -2.97 -18.41
CA GLY A 174 16.62 -3.18 -17.47
C GLY A 174 16.45 -4.63 -17.03
N ARG A 175 17.45 -5.50 -17.26
CA ARG A 175 17.41 -6.90 -16.83
C ARG A 175 18.05 -7.05 -15.47
N VAL A 176 17.62 -8.04 -14.69
CA VAL A 176 18.21 -8.32 -13.38
C VAL A 176 19.70 -8.61 -13.52
N ALA A 177 20.55 -7.76 -12.96
CA ALA A 177 22.00 -7.95 -12.93
C ALA A 177 22.42 -8.75 -11.68
N THR A 178 21.87 -8.40 -10.52
CA THR A 178 22.13 -9.09 -9.26
C THR A 178 20.92 -9.13 -8.36
N THR A 179 20.89 -10.13 -7.47
CA THR A 179 19.99 -10.19 -6.32
C THR A 179 20.78 -10.53 -5.06
N ARG A 180 20.40 -9.95 -3.93
CA ARG A 180 21.08 -10.16 -2.64
C ARG A 180 20.14 -9.84 -1.47
N PRO A 181 20.37 -10.37 -0.26
CA PRO A 181 19.67 -9.90 0.93
C PRO A 181 20.10 -8.47 1.31
N VAL A 182 19.22 -7.72 1.97
CA VAL A 182 19.59 -6.45 2.61
C VAL A 182 20.76 -6.64 3.58
N GLY A 183 21.67 -5.67 3.63
CA GLY A 183 22.90 -5.73 4.42
C GLY A 183 24.06 -6.50 3.78
N SER A 184 23.84 -7.23 2.67
CA SER A 184 24.93 -7.74 1.83
C SER A 184 25.71 -6.57 1.19
N THR A 185 26.95 -6.82 0.78
CA THR A 185 27.84 -5.89 0.07
C THR A 185 27.73 -6.00 -1.45
N GLY A 186 27.05 -7.03 -1.98
CA GLY A 186 26.98 -7.28 -3.42
C GLY A 186 28.22 -7.98 -4.01
N SER A 187 29.25 -8.23 -3.19
CA SER A 187 30.46 -8.98 -3.56
C SER A 187 30.68 -10.21 -2.68
N ASP A 188 29.80 -10.45 -1.72
CA ASP A 188 29.86 -11.61 -0.82
C ASP A 188 29.11 -12.82 -1.41
N ALA A 189 29.27 -13.96 -0.74
CA ALA A 189 28.70 -15.23 -1.15
C ALA A 189 27.15 -15.27 -1.16
N ALA A 190 26.49 -14.28 -0.55
CA ALA A 190 25.03 -14.19 -0.56
C ALA A 190 24.48 -13.47 -1.81
N THR A 191 25.35 -13.03 -2.73
CA THR A 191 24.95 -12.33 -3.95
C THR A 191 24.85 -13.28 -5.14
N LEU A 192 23.68 -13.30 -5.79
CA LEU A 192 23.51 -13.95 -7.10
C LEU A 192 23.79 -12.93 -8.20
N LYS A 193 24.55 -13.35 -9.21
CA LYS A 193 24.87 -12.56 -10.40
C LYS A 193 24.34 -13.24 -11.65
N TYR A 194 23.65 -12.47 -12.49
CA TYR A 194 23.08 -12.94 -13.74
C TYR A 194 23.94 -12.44 -14.90
N SER A 195 24.14 -13.30 -15.90
CA SER A 195 24.88 -12.97 -17.12
C SER A 195 24.10 -13.48 -18.31
N TYR A 196 23.82 -12.57 -19.24
CA TYR A 196 22.98 -12.82 -20.39
C TYR A 196 23.83 -12.93 -21.64
N TYR A 197 23.57 -13.95 -22.45
CA TYR A 197 24.27 -14.21 -23.71
C TYR A 197 23.26 -14.18 -24.86
N THR A 198 23.66 -13.60 -25.98
CA THR A 198 22.95 -13.69 -27.26
C THR A 198 23.59 -14.79 -28.10
N ALA A 199 22.77 -15.56 -28.80
CA ALA A 199 23.22 -16.63 -29.70
C ALA A 199 23.92 -16.08 -30.95
#